data_AF-R5JUB9-F1
#
_entry.id   AF-R5JUB9-F1
#
_cell.length_a   1.000
_cell.length_b   1.000
_cell.length_c   1.000
_cell.angle_alpha   90.00
_cell.angle_beta   90.00
_cell.angle_gamma   90.00
#
_symmetry.space_group_name_H-M   'P 1'
#
loop_
_entity.id
_entity.type
_entity.pdbx_description
1 polymer ?
#
loop_
_entity_poly.entity_id
_entity_poly.type
_entity_poly.pdbx_seq_one_letter_code
_entity_poly.pdbx_strand_id
1 'polypeptide(L)'
;MKFLLDEVLTYPKWLFDAEVGEYTYLLRNTPMGVVENAPTQVLKNAQSYILWDLLSNTRLMRMLENESVNGKKAFTAVELMDGLHRTIFATTERGAIPDVMTRALQKNFLDALITAAAENESVKFSKKLMNDHFLLDHQQAVCSCDEYAHRSLDADRMGARREVNFYGSQINRVSDAISVKRGELLRIKDLLQSRLGTSDVATKYHYKDMILRINTALGI
;
A
#
# COMPACT_ATOMS: atom_id res chain seq x y z
N MET A 1 0.53 -12.99 -7.08
CA MET A 1 0.82 -11.62 -7.56
C MET A 1 0.37 -11.39 -8.99
N LYS A 2 0.78 -12.23 -9.96
CA LYS A 2 0.46 -12.06 -11.38
C LYS A 2 -1.00 -11.72 -11.71
N PHE A 3 -1.96 -12.46 -11.13
CA PHE A 3 -3.39 -12.17 -11.28
C PHE A 3 -3.76 -10.72 -10.93
N LEU A 4 -3.24 -10.16 -9.82
CA LEU A 4 -3.53 -8.77 -9.44
C LEU A 4 -2.96 -7.78 -10.45
N LEU A 5 -1.76 -8.08 -10.98
CA LEU A 5 -1.12 -7.24 -11.98
C LEU A 5 -1.91 -7.24 -13.30
N ASP A 6 -2.40 -8.40 -13.73
CA ASP A 6 -3.02 -8.57 -15.05
C ASP A 6 -4.50 -8.15 -15.04
N GLU A 7 -5.23 -8.47 -13.97
CA GLU A 7 -6.70 -8.33 -13.93
C GLU A 7 -7.20 -7.15 -13.10
N VAL A 8 -6.41 -6.68 -12.12
CA VAL A 8 -6.88 -5.68 -11.15
C VAL A 8 -6.19 -4.33 -11.29
N LEU A 9 -4.87 -4.34 -11.46
CA LEU A 9 -4.04 -3.15 -11.67
C LEU A 9 -3.93 -2.80 -13.16
N THR A 10 -5.02 -3.01 -13.89
CA THR A 10 -5.24 -2.60 -15.28
C THR A 10 -6.63 -1.99 -15.40
N TYR A 11 -6.99 -1.51 -16.59
CA TYR A 11 -8.35 -1.08 -16.88
C TYR A 11 -9.10 -2.18 -17.64
N PRO A 12 -9.94 -3.00 -16.98
CA PRO A 12 -10.64 -4.08 -17.66
C PRO A 12 -11.83 -3.51 -18.44
N LYS A 13 -11.59 -3.20 -19.72
CA LYS A 13 -12.58 -2.62 -20.64
C LYS A 13 -13.86 -3.45 -20.72
N TRP A 14 -13.75 -4.78 -20.70
CA TRP A 14 -14.91 -5.67 -20.77
C TRP A 14 -15.91 -5.46 -19.61
N LEU A 15 -15.44 -4.97 -18.45
CA LEU A 15 -16.26 -4.75 -17.27
C LEU A 15 -16.71 -3.29 -17.14
N PHE A 16 -15.85 -2.33 -17.47
CA PHE A 16 -16.10 -0.91 -17.24
C PHE A 16 -16.47 -0.10 -18.49
N ASP A 17 -16.24 -0.63 -19.69
CA ASP A 17 -16.69 -0.05 -20.98
C ASP A 17 -17.85 -0.88 -21.59
N ALA A 18 -18.63 -1.57 -20.76
CA ALA A 18 -19.81 -2.29 -21.25
C ALA A 18 -20.94 -1.30 -21.59
N GLU A 19 -21.67 -1.55 -22.67
CA GLU A 19 -22.79 -0.70 -23.16
C GLU A 19 -23.82 -0.39 -22.06
N VAL A 20 -24.09 -1.35 -21.18
CA VAL A 20 -25.02 -1.16 -20.05
C VAL A 20 -24.58 -0.03 -19.10
N GLY A 21 -23.28 0.23 -18.98
CA GLY A 21 -22.71 1.31 -18.16
C GLY A 21 -23.00 2.71 -18.68
N GLU A 22 -23.49 2.86 -19.91
CA GLU A 22 -23.96 4.15 -20.46
C GLU A 22 -25.37 4.50 -19.96
N TYR A 23 -26.15 3.51 -19.52
CA TYR A 23 -27.54 3.67 -19.13
C TYR A 23 -27.77 3.60 -17.62
N THR A 24 -26.89 2.94 -16.87
CA THR A 24 -27.06 2.75 -15.43
C THR A 24 -25.77 2.83 -14.65
N TYR A 25 -25.86 3.41 -13.46
CA TYR A 25 -24.78 3.52 -12.49
C TYR A 25 -25.03 2.68 -11.25
N LEU A 26 -23.95 2.36 -10.54
CA LEU A 26 -24.00 1.48 -9.37
C LEU A 26 -24.58 2.23 -8.18
N LEU A 27 -25.79 1.84 -7.77
CA LEU A 27 -26.45 2.38 -6.59
C LEU A 27 -25.77 1.90 -5.31
N ARG A 28 -25.46 2.83 -4.40
CA ARG A 28 -24.93 2.53 -3.09
C ARG A 28 -25.72 3.26 -2.01
N ASN A 29 -26.14 2.52 -0.98
CA ASN A 29 -26.75 3.10 0.20
C ASN A 29 -25.68 3.80 1.04
N THR A 30 -25.88 5.09 1.27
CA THR A 30 -25.07 5.90 2.19
C THR A 30 -25.96 6.44 3.31
N PRO A 31 -25.40 6.89 4.45
CA PRO A 31 -26.17 7.56 5.48
C PRO A 31 -26.92 8.81 4.99
N MET A 32 -26.48 9.40 3.86
CA MET A 32 -27.09 10.57 3.23
C MET A 32 -28.13 10.20 2.16
N GLY A 33 -28.43 8.91 1.97
CA GLY A 33 -29.34 8.40 0.94
C GLY A 33 -28.65 7.52 -0.10
N VAL A 34 -29.42 7.13 -1.13
CA VAL A 34 -28.91 6.31 -2.24
C VAL A 34 -28.16 7.20 -3.22
N VAL A 35 -26.90 6.83 -3.52
CA VAL A 35 -26.03 7.56 -4.45
C VAL A 35 -25.64 6.65 -5.61
N GLU A 36 -25.72 7.19 -6.82
CA GLU A 36 -25.23 6.56 -8.05
C GLU A 36 -23.71 6.76 -8.19
N ASN A 37 -22.97 5.68 -8.39
CA ASN A 37 -21.52 5.70 -8.55
C ASN A 37 -21.14 5.33 -9.98
N ALA A 38 -20.33 6.18 -10.60
CA ALA A 38 -19.75 5.88 -11.91
C ALA A 38 -18.86 4.63 -11.82
N PRO A 39 -18.92 3.69 -12.79
CA PRO A 39 -18.10 2.48 -12.77
C PRO A 39 -16.60 2.76 -12.61
N THR A 40 -16.09 3.80 -13.28
CA THR A 40 -14.68 4.21 -13.17
C THR A 40 -14.29 4.71 -11.78
N GLN A 41 -15.21 5.30 -11.02
CA GLN A 41 -14.97 5.69 -9.62
C GLN A 41 -14.84 4.46 -8.73
N VAL A 42 -15.70 3.46 -8.94
CA VAL A 42 -15.67 2.20 -8.20
C VAL A 42 -14.35 1.46 -8.45
N LEU A 43 -13.90 1.38 -9.71
CA LEU A 43 -12.61 0.79 -10.06
C LEU A 43 -11.45 1.50 -9.35
N LYS A 44 -11.37 2.83 -9.47
CA LYS A 44 -10.27 3.61 -8.87
C LYS A 44 -10.20 3.40 -7.36
N ASN A 45 -11.36 3.39 -6.69
CA ASN A 45 -11.43 3.13 -5.26
C ASN A 45 -10.97 1.71 -4.92
N ALA A 46 -11.40 0.70 -5.67
CA ALA A 46 -10.96 -0.69 -5.45
C ALA A 46 -9.43 -0.84 -5.64
N GLN A 47 -8.89 -0.23 -6.70
CA GLN A 47 -7.45 -0.20 -6.94
C GLN A 47 -6.70 0.50 -5.80
N SER A 48 -7.26 1.58 -5.23
CA SER A 48 -6.68 2.23 -4.05
C SER A 48 -6.58 1.23 -2.90
N TYR A 49 -7.69 0.62 -2.47
CA TYR A 49 -7.64 -0.32 -1.34
C TYR A 49 -6.63 -1.45 -1.53
N ILE A 50 -6.51 -1.97 -2.75
CA ILE A 50 -5.56 -3.03 -3.08
C ILE A 50 -4.12 -2.53 -2.98
N LEU A 51 -3.81 -1.36 -3.54
CA LEU A 51 -2.46 -0.79 -3.46
C LEU A 51 -2.07 -0.47 -2.02
N TRP A 52 -3.00 0.06 -1.22
CA TRP A 52 -2.78 0.31 0.20
C TRP A 52 -2.48 -0.98 0.98
N ASP A 53 -3.23 -2.05 0.72
CA ASP A 53 -2.98 -3.35 1.35
C ASP A 53 -1.64 -3.98 0.91
N LEU A 54 -1.32 -3.91 -0.39
CA LEU A 54 -0.07 -4.41 -0.96
C LEU A 54 1.17 -3.66 -0.48
N LEU A 55 1.05 -2.36 -0.22
CA LEU A 55 2.16 -1.52 0.23
C LEU A 55 2.23 -1.35 1.75
N SER A 56 1.32 -1.99 2.49
CA SER A 56 1.31 -1.94 3.95
C SER A 56 2.66 -2.37 4.53
N ASN A 57 3.13 -1.62 5.53
CA ASN A 57 4.40 -1.93 6.21
C ASN A 57 4.40 -3.35 6.79
N THR A 58 3.25 -3.76 7.32
CA THR A 58 3.05 -5.08 7.91
C THR A 58 3.28 -6.20 6.90
N ARG A 59 2.75 -6.06 5.67
CA ARG A 59 2.98 -7.02 4.60
C ARG A 59 4.45 -7.11 4.20
N LEU A 60 5.10 -5.97 3.93
CA LEU A 60 6.50 -5.98 3.48
C LEU A 60 7.43 -6.60 4.52
N MET A 61 7.21 -6.29 5.80
CA MET A 61 7.91 -6.94 6.92
C MET A 61 7.77 -8.46 6.93
N ARG A 62 6.55 -8.98 6.74
CA ARG A 62 6.32 -10.43 6.65
C ARG A 62 7.01 -11.05 5.45
N MET A 63 7.12 -10.32 4.34
CA MET A 63 7.85 -10.77 3.16
C MET A 63 9.35 -10.82 3.41
N LEU A 64 9.92 -9.83 4.10
CA LEU A 64 11.32 -9.82 4.51
C LEU A 64 11.64 -10.97 5.47
N GLU A 65 10.75 -11.26 6.42
CA GLU A 65 10.90 -12.42 7.30
C GLU A 65 10.79 -13.75 6.52
N ASN A 66 9.89 -13.81 5.54
CA ASN A 66 9.81 -14.98 4.66
C ASN A 66 11.07 -15.15 3.81
N GLU A 67 11.67 -14.05 3.36
CA GLU A 67 12.95 -14.03 2.64
C GLU A 67 14.12 -14.47 3.53
N SER A 68 14.15 -14.05 4.80
CA SER A 68 15.20 -14.48 5.74
C SER A 68 15.16 -16.00 5.98
N VAL A 69 13.97 -16.58 6.07
CA VAL A 69 13.78 -18.03 6.31
C VAL A 69 13.97 -18.86 5.05
N ASN A 70 13.40 -18.44 3.92
CA ASN A 70 13.34 -19.25 2.70
C ASN A 70 14.38 -18.86 1.63
N GLY A 71 15.13 -17.77 1.86
CA GLY A 71 16.15 -17.25 0.94
C GLY A 71 15.61 -17.05 -0.47
N LYS A 72 16.35 -17.54 -1.47
CA LYS A 72 16.03 -17.40 -2.90
C LYS A 72 14.71 -18.03 -3.36
N LYS A 73 14.06 -18.85 -2.52
CA LYS A 73 12.75 -19.44 -2.83
C LYS A 73 11.59 -18.53 -2.45
N ALA A 74 11.85 -17.49 -1.65
CA ALA A 74 10.85 -16.53 -1.23
C ALA A 74 10.47 -15.58 -2.36
N PHE A 75 9.20 -15.21 -2.41
CA PHE A 75 8.75 -14.03 -3.16
C PHE A 75 9.09 -12.78 -2.35
N THR A 76 10.02 -11.97 -2.85
CA THR A 76 10.65 -10.88 -2.11
C THR A 76 9.86 -9.57 -2.19
N ALA A 77 10.10 -8.65 -1.25
CA ALA A 77 9.50 -7.32 -1.29
C ALA A 77 9.94 -6.53 -2.54
N VAL A 78 11.16 -6.78 -3.01
CA VAL A 78 11.72 -6.16 -4.22
C VAL A 78 11.00 -6.67 -5.47
N GLU A 79 10.75 -7.97 -5.58
CA GLU A 79 10.01 -8.56 -6.72
C GLU A 79 8.56 -8.05 -6.78
N LEU A 80 7.91 -7.88 -5.62
CA LEU A 80 6.60 -7.24 -5.54
C LEU A 80 6.63 -5.82 -6.09
N MET A 81 7.59 -5.01 -5.64
CA MET A 81 7.69 -3.62 -6.04
C MET A 81 8.05 -3.49 -7.53
N ASP A 82 8.95 -4.31 -8.04
CA ASP A 82 9.33 -4.34 -9.45
C ASP A 82 8.16 -4.77 -10.34
N GLY A 83 7.37 -5.77 -9.91
CA GLY A 83 6.15 -6.16 -10.61
C GLY A 83 5.12 -5.04 -10.68
N LEU A 84 4.91 -4.31 -9.57
CA LEU A 84 4.02 -3.15 -9.53
C LEU A 84 4.52 -2.03 -10.44
N HIS A 85 5.81 -1.66 -10.35
CA HIS A 85 6.41 -0.63 -11.18
C HIS A 85 6.24 -0.92 -12.67
N ARG A 86 6.66 -2.11 -13.10
CA ARG A 86 6.65 -2.51 -14.52
C ARG A 86 5.23 -2.54 -15.08
N THR A 87 4.23 -2.94 -14.31
CA THR A 87 2.82 -2.94 -14.77
C THR A 87 2.25 -1.52 -14.83
N ILE A 88 2.41 -0.73 -13.77
CA ILE A 88 1.77 0.57 -13.62
C ILE A 88 2.44 1.66 -14.49
N PHE A 89 3.76 1.57 -14.66
CA PHE A 89 4.55 2.49 -15.49
C PHE A 89 4.93 1.91 -16.86
N ALA A 90 4.40 0.75 -17.24
CA ALA A 90 4.65 0.09 -18.53
C ALA A 90 4.61 1.06 -19.74
N THR A 91 3.59 1.91 -19.78
CA THR A 91 3.36 2.89 -20.85
C THR A 91 4.43 3.99 -20.84
N THR A 92 4.74 4.52 -19.65
CA THR A 92 5.76 5.56 -19.43
C THR A 92 7.18 5.05 -19.71
N GLU A 93 7.49 3.81 -19.30
CA GLU A 93 8.78 3.15 -19.61
C GLU A 93 8.98 3.00 -21.12
N ARG A 94 7.93 2.65 -21.87
CA ARG A 94 7.97 2.60 -23.35
C ARG A 94 8.02 3.97 -24.03
N GLY A 95 7.85 5.06 -23.28
CA GLY A 95 7.75 6.41 -23.84
C GLY A 95 6.42 6.71 -24.53
N ALA A 96 5.41 5.87 -24.34
CA ALA A 96 4.05 6.13 -24.81
C ALA A 96 3.36 7.15 -23.89
N ILE A 97 2.36 7.84 -24.42
CA ILE A 97 1.55 8.80 -23.67
C ILE A 97 0.49 8.01 -22.85
N PRO A 98 0.51 8.08 -21.51
CA PRO A 98 -0.47 7.39 -20.69
C PRO A 98 -1.85 8.04 -20.80
N ASP A 99 -2.90 7.23 -20.89
CA ASP A 99 -4.28 7.68 -20.90
C ASP A 99 -4.76 8.14 -19.51
N VAL A 100 -6.01 8.63 -19.43
CA VAL A 100 -6.56 9.16 -18.17
C VAL A 100 -6.59 8.10 -17.06
N MET A 101 -6.93 6.85 -17.37
CA MET A 101 -7.00 5.78 -16.38
C MET A 101 -5.62 5.32 -15.92
N THR A 102 -4.66 5.20 -16.84
CA THR A 102 -3.26 4.89 -16.50
C THR A 102 -2.65 5.97 -15.63
N ARG A 103 -2.88 7.25 -15.95
CA ARG A 103 -2.43 8.36 -15.11
C ARG A 103 -3.05 8.32 -13.72
N ALA A 104 -4.34 7.98 -13.61
CA ALA A 104 -5.00 7.83 -12.32
C ALA A 104 -4.39 6.68 -11.49
N LEU A 105 -4.12 5.53 -12.11
CA LEU A 105 -3.48 4.39 -11.46
C LEU A 105 -2.05 4.72 -10.99
N GLN A 106 -1.26 5.41 -11.81
CA GLN A 106 0.08 5.89 -11.45
C GLN A 106 0.02 6.82 -10.22
N LYS A 107 -0.92 7.76 -10.19
CA LYS A 107 -1.11 8.65 -9.02
C LYS A 107 -1.52 7.87 -7.78
N ASN A 108 -2.41 6.89 -7.94
CA ASN A 108 -2.91 6.07 -6.84
C ASN A 108 -1.78 5.25 -6.20
N PHE A 109 -0.92 4.66 -7.03
CA PHE A 109 0.26 3.94 -6.57
C PHE A 109 1.24 4.86 -5.85
N LEU A 110 1.53 6.03 -6.42
CA LEU A 110 2.39 7.01 -5.78
C LEU A 110 1.85 7.46 -4.42
N ASP A 111 0.55 7.75 -4.33
CA ASP A 111 -0.12 8.19 -3.10
C ASP A 111 -0.07 7.13 -2.00
N ALA A 112 -0.38 5.87 -2.36
CA ALA A 112 -0.25 4.74 -1.45
C ALA A 112 1.20 4.54 -0.99
N LEU A 113 2.18 4.72 -1.89
CA LEU A 113 3.60 4.56 -1.57
C LEU A 113 4.11 5.65 -0.62
N ILE A 114 3.74 6.91 -0.88
CA ILE A 114 4.07 8.05 -0.01
C ILE A 114 3.45 7.85 1.37
N THR A 115 2.16 7.52 1.43
CA THR A 115 1.49 7.34 2.71
C THR A 115 2.10 6.20 3.51
N ALA A 116 2.32 5.06 2.85
CA ALA A 116 2.89 3.90 3.50
C ALA A 116 4.37 4.12 3.92
N ALA A 117 5.10 5.05 3.29
CA ALA A 117 6.44 5.45 3.72
C ALA A 117 6.39 6.40 4.93
N ALA A 118 5.40 7.29 5.00
CA ALA A 118 5.22 8.28 6.07
C ALA A 118 4.66 7.68 7.38
N GLU A 119 3.93 6.55 7.33
CA GLU A 119 3.36 5.86 8.50
C GLU A 119 4.36 5.61 9.65
N ASN A 120 5.65 5.38 9.35
CA ASN A 120 6.66 5.10 10.37
C ASN A 120 7.31 6.37 10.95
N GLU A 121 7.21 7.50 10.25
CA GLU A 121 7.75 8.79 10.71
C GLU A 121 6.84 9.44 11.77
N SER A 122 5.52 9.21 11.68
CA SER A 122 4.51 9.82 12.55
C SER A 122 4.49 9.31 14.00
N VAL A 123 5.06 8.13 14.29
CA VAL A 123 5.11 7.55 15.65
C VAL A 123 6.28 8.10 16.47
N LYS A 124 6.67 9.37 16.25
CA LYS A 124 7.81 10.04 16.89
C LYS A 124 7.42 10.57 18.28
N PHE A 125 6.89 9.71 19.14
CA PHE A 125 6.67 10.03 20.56
C PHE A 125 7.31 8.96 21.44
N SER A 126 8.11 9.45 22.39
CA SER A 126 8.95 8.73 23.36
C SER A 126 8.39 7.39 23.83
N LYS A 127 8.86 6.29 23.22
CA LYS A 127 8.65 4.95 23.80
C LYS A 127 9.76 4.69 24.81
N LYS A 128 9.41 4.71 26.09
CA LYS A 128 10.28 4.25 27.19
C LYS A 128 10.44 2.73 27.08
N LEU A 129 11.61 2.20 27.45
CA LEU A 129 11.94 0.75 27.43
C LEU A 129 10.90 -0.12 28.16
N MET A 130 10.16 0.45 29.10
CA MET A 130 9.23 -0.26 29.97
C MET A 130 7.77 -0.28 29.48
N ASN A 131 7.40 0.54 28.50
CA ASN A 131 6.04 0.50 27.97
C ASN A 131 5.98 -0.57 26.87
N ASP A 132 5.27 -1.66 27.15
CA ASP A 132 4.86 -2.71 26.21
C ASP A 132 5.92 -3.77 25.80
N HIS A 133 6.98 -4.00 26.58
CA HIS A 133 7.86 -5.15 26.30
C HIS A 133 7.35 -6.38 27.05
N PHE A 134 6.83 -7.38 26.35
CA PHE A 134 6.34 -8.64 26.95
C PHE A 134 7.34 -9.38 27.87
N LEU A 135 8.65 -9.11 27.74
CA LEU A 135 9.70 -9.66 28.61
C LEU A 135 9.94 -8.81 29.87
N LEU A 136 9.60 -7.53 29.83
CA LEU A 136 9.78 -6.57 30.93
C LEU A 136 8.46 -6.13 31.55
N ASP A 137 7.33 -6.65 31.06
CA ASP A 137 6.02 -6.55 31.69
C ASP A 137 6.00 -7.46 32.92
N HIS A 138 6.79 -7.06 33.93
CA HIS A 138 6.61 -7.55 35.29
C HIS A 138 5.31 -6.94 35.80
N GLN A 139 4.19 -7.57 35.43
CA GLN A 139 2.97 -7.45 36.20
C GLN A 139 3.32 -7.79 37.64
N GLN A 140 3.27 -6.79 38.52
CA GLN A 140 3.17 -7.01 39.95
C GLN A 140 2.16 -8.12 40.17
N ALA A 141 2.56 -9.15 40.92
CA ALA A 141 1.65 -10.14 41.45
C ALA A 141 0.65 -9.40 42.35
N VAL A 142 -0.50 -9.02 41.80
CA VAL A 142 -1.63 -8.52 42.59
C VAL A 142 -2.62 -9.67 42.70
N CYS A 143 -2.74 -10.16 43.92
CA CYS A 143 -3.66 -11.21 44.31
C CYS A 143 -5.08 -10.98 43.78
N SER A 144 -5.63 -12.06 43.23
CA SER A 144 -7.01 -12.54 43.40
C SER A 144 -8.18 -11.65 42.97
N CYS A 145 -8.90 -12.19 41.97
CA CYS A 145 -10.34 -12.00 41.66
C CYS A 145 -10.70 -10.83 40.73
N ASP A 146 -11.35 -11.22 39.61
CA ASP A 146 -12.30 -10.47 38.77
C ASP A 146 -11.86 -9.07 38.34
N GLU A 147 -11.26 -8.88 37.16
CA GLU A 147 -12.00 -8.38 35.98
C GLU A 147 -11.26 -8.61 34.64
N TYR A 148 -10.12 -9.30 34.64
CA TYR A 148 -9.30 -9.53 33.44
C TYR A 148 -9.59 -10.84 32.69
N ALA A 149 -10.41 -11.72 33.26
CA ALA A 149 -10.69 -13.04 32.68
C ALA A 149 -11.52 -12.98 31.38
N HIS A 150 -12.20 -11.87 31.06
CA HIS A 150 -13.05 -11.82 29.87
C HIS A 150 -12.32 -11.54 28.54
N ARG A 151 -11.03 -11.16 28.55
CA ARG A 151 -10.25 -10.99 27.29
C ARG A 151 -9.39 -12.20 26.92
N SER A 152 -9.06 -13.08 27.87
CA SER A 152 -8.23 -14.27 27.60
C SER A 152 -9.04 -15.50 27.15
N LEU A 153 -10.35 -15.54 27.41
CA LEU A 153 -11.18 -16.73 27.16
C LEU A 153 -11.41 -17.09 25.68
N ASP A 154 -11.12 -16.19 24.74
CA ASP A 154 -11.24 -16.47 23.29
C ASP A 154 -9.89 -16.77 22.62
N ALA A 155 -8.76 -16.40 23.23
CA ALA A 155 -7.42 -16.62 22.66
C ALA A 155 -6.92 -18.07 22.86
N ASP A 156 -7.35 -18.72 23.94
CA ASP A 156 -6.91 -20.08 24.32
C ASP A 156 -7.82 -21.21 23.77
N ARG A 157 -8.80 -20.87 22.93
CA ARG A 157 -9.67 -21.89 22.29
C ARG A 157 -8.91 -22.60 21.18
N MET A 158 -8.91 -23.93 21.19
CA MET A 158 -8.48 -24.75 20.05
C MET A 158 -9.27 -24.34 18.80
N GLY A 159 -8.60 -23.67 17.84
CA GLY A 159 -9.21 -23.10 16.64
C GLY A 159 -9.20 -21.57 16.56
N ALA A 160 -8.70 -20.85 17.57
CA ALA A 160 -8.51 -19.41 17.49
C ALA A 160 -7.53 -19.02 16.36
N ARG A 161 -7.78 -17.87 15.72
CA ARG A 161 -6.89 -17.35 14.67
C ARG A 161 -5.53 -17.04 15.29
N ARG A 162 -4.50 -17.77 14.88
CA ARG A 162 -3.12 -17.47 15.27
C ARG A 162 -2.71 -16.12 14.68
N GLU A 163 -2.41 -15.17 15.55
CA GLU A 163 -1.78 -13.91 15.18
C GLU A 163 -0.30 -13.95 15.56
N VAL A 164 0.56 -13.90 14.55
CA VAL A 164 2.01 -13.81 14.74
C VAL A 164 2.42 -12.36 14.60
N ASN A 165 2.98 -11.80 15.67
CA ASN A 165 3.50 -10.46 15.69
C ASN A 165 4.96 -10.46 15.20
N PHE A 166 5.20 -9.87 14.03
CA PHE A 166 6.54 -9.64 13.46
C PHE A 166 7.03 -8.21 13.70
N TYR A 167 6.29 -7.42 14.49
CA TYR A 167 6.42 -5.98 14.54
C TYR A 167 6.85 -5.48 15.92
N GLY A 168 7.61 -4.39 15.90
CA GLY A 168 7.99 -3.62 17.08
C GLY A 168 8.31 -2.20 16.65
N SER A 169 8.15 -1.22 17.54
CA SER A 169 8.34 0.19 17.17
C SER A 169 9.74 0.51 16.65
N GLN A 170 10.77 -0.22 17.12
CA GLN A 170 12.14 -0.07 16.64
C GLN A 170 12.40 -0.93 15.40
N ILE A 171 11.89 -2.16 15.38
CA ILE A 171 12.03 -3.09 14.25
C ILE A 171 11.41 -2.49 12.97
N ASN A 172 10.24 -1.86 13.08
CA ASN A 172 9.59 -1.22 11.94
C ASN A 172 10.38 -0.02 11.39
N ARG A 173 11.19 0.65 12.23
CA ARG A 173 12.02 1.80 11.82
C ARG A 173 13.31 1.39 11.13
N VAL A 174 13.89 0.27 11.54
CA VAL A 174 15.18 -0.24 11.04
C VAL A 174 15.00 -1.19 9.86
N SER A 175 13.75 -1.56 9.54
CA SER A 175 13.44 -2.46 8.43
C SER A 175 13.70 -1.86 7.05
N ASP A 176 14.11 -2.75 6.14
CA ASP A 176 14.25 -2.49 4.70
C ASP A 176 12.93 -2.17 4.00
N ALA A 177 11.77 -2.36 4.65
CA ALA A 177 10.48 -1.96 4.10
C ALA A 177 10.44 -0.46 3.73
N ILE A 178 11.07 0.40 4.52
CA ILE A 178 11.16 1.85 4.22
C ILE A 178 12.12 2.08 3.05
N SER A 179 13.27 1.40 3.05
CA SER A 179 14.28 1.47 2.00
C SER A 179 13.71 1.08 0.64
N VAL A 180 12.93 0.00 0.56
CA VAL A 180 12.25 -0.46 -0.66
C VAL A 180 11.28 0.61 -1.18
N LYS A 181 10.48 1.22 -0.31
CA LYS A 181 9.52 2.27 -0.71
C LYS A 181 10.22 3.53 -1.20
N ARG A 182 11.25 4.00 -0.49
CA ARG A 182 12.01 5.19 -0.88
C ARG A 182 12.80 4.96 -2.17
N GLY A 183 13.40 3.78 -2.33
CA GLY A 183 14.07 3.38 -3.56
C GLY A 183 13.12 3.41 -4.76
N GLU A 184 11.89 2.93 -4.57
CA GLU A 184 10.86 2.99 -5.61
C GLU A 184 10.41 4.42 -5.93
N LEU A 185 10.22 5.28 -4.92
CA LEU A 185 9.91 6.71 -5.15
C LEU A 185 10.99 7.40 -5.99
N LEU A 186 12.27 7.11 -5.72
CA LEU A 186 13.39 7.63 -6.50
C LEU A 186 13.39 7.07 -7.92
N ARG A 187 13.18 5.75 -8.09
CA ARG A 187 13.05 5.11 -9.41
C ARG A 187 11.95 5.75 -10.25
N ILE A 188 10.78 6.00 -9.65
CA ILE A 188 9.67 6.68 -10.33
C ILE A 188 10.08 8.10 -10.72
N LYS A 189 10.68 8.87 -9.80
CA LYS A 189 11.13 10.23 -10.08
C LYS A 189 12.08 10.27 -11.29
N ASP A 190 13.09 9.42 -11.32
CA ASP A 190 14.09 9.37 -12.40
C ASP A 190 13.43 9.03 -13.74
N LEU A 191 12.52 8.04 -13.74
CA LEU A 191 11.73 7.68 -14.91
C LEU A 191 10.92 8.88 -15.43
N LEU A 192 10.18 9.56 -14.55
CA LEU A 192 9.32 10.69 -14.94
C LEU A 192 10.15 11.88 -15.45
N GLN A 193 11.28 12.17 -14.81
CA GLN A 193 12.20 13.23 -15.23
C GLN A 193 12.74 12.96 -16.64
N SER A 194 13.12 11.73 -16.94
CA SER A 194 13.61 11.33 -18.27
C SER A 194 12.57 11.51 -19.39
N ARG A 195 11.27 11.50 -19.06
CA ARG A 195 10.15 11.57 -20.02
C ARG A 195 9.51 12.95 -20.14
N LEU A 196 10.01 13.98 -19.44
CA LEU A 196 9.46 15.34 -19.52
C LEU A 196 9.65 15.99 -20.89
N GLY A 197 10.71 15.64 -21.63
CA GLY A 197 11.00 16.25 -22.95
C GLY A 197 10.04 15.82 -24.06
N THR A 198 9.61 14.56 -24.05
CA THR A 198 8.92 13.90 -25.18
C THR A 198 7.40 13.83 -25.04
N SER A 199 6.84 14.40 -23.96
CA SER A 199 5.41 14.28 -23.62
C SER A 199 4.56 15.47 -24.07
N ASP A 200 3.27 15.23 -24.26
CA ASP A 200 2.25 16.25 -24.47
C ASP A 200 2.03 17.09 -23.20
N VAL A 201 1.30 18.21 -23.32
CA VAL A 201 1.11 19.18 -22.22
C VAL A 201 0.45 18.56 -21.00
N ALA A 202 -0.60 17.74 -21.19
CA ALA A 202 -1.32 17.14 -20.07
C ALA A 202 -0.44 16.11 -19.33
N THR A 203 0.33 15.31 -20.07
CA THR A 203 1.28 14.36 -19.48
C THR A 203 2.44 15.06 -18.80
N LYS A 204 2.94 16.17 -19.33
CA LYS A 204 3.93 17.01 -18.66
C LYS A 204 3.44 17.50 -17.30
N TYR A 205 2.20 17.99 -17.22
CA TYR A 205 1.62 18.41 -15.93
C TYR A 205 1.46 17.25 -14.96
N HIS A 206 1.01 16.10 -15.44
CA HIS A 206 0.92 14.87 -14.65
C HIS A 206 2.27 14.44 -14.06
N TYR A 207 3.32 14.40 -14.89
CA TYR A 207 4.66 14.02 -14.42
C TYR A 207 5.25 15.04 -13.45
N LYS A 208 5.08 16.33 -13.72
CA LYS A 208 5.54 17.41 -12.80
C LYS A 208 4.84 17.34 -11.44
N ASP A 209 3.53 17.11 -11.40
CA ASP A 209 2.77 16.93 -10.15
C ASP A 209 3.30 15.73 -9.36
N MET A 210 3.50 14.58 -10.01
CA MET A 210 4.05 13.39 -9.34
C MET A 210 5.48 13.63 -8.82
N ILE A 211 6.36 14.24 -9.61
CA ILE A 211 7.72 14.58 -9.17
C ILE A 211 7.69 15.53 -7.97
N LEU A 212 6.81 16.54 -7.98
CA LEU A 212 6.66 17.47 -6.86
C LEU A 212 6.23 16.74 -5.58
N ARG A 213 5.25 15.83 -5.67
CA ARG A 213 4.80 15.03 -4.51
C ARG A 213 5.94 14.15 -3.96
N ILE A 214 6.73 13.53 -4.84
CA ILE A 214 7.90 12.73 -4.43
C ILE A 214 8.92 13.60 -3.70
N ASN A 215 9.27 14.75 -4.26
CA ASN A 215 10.22 15.68 -3.65
C ASN A 215 9.75 16.14 -2.26
N THR A 216 8.48 16.54 -2.14
CA THR A 216 7.87 16.90 -0.84
C THR A 216 7.91 15.75 0.15
N ALA A 217 7.58 14.53 -0.28
CA ALA A 217 7.58 13.34 0.59
C ALA A 217 8.99 12.93 1.04
N LEU A 218 10.01 13.15 0.20
CA LEU A 218 11.40 12.81 0.51
C LEU A 218 12.19 13.96 1.16
N GLY A 219 11.63 15.18 1.20
CA GLY A 219 12.28 16.37 1.75
C GLY A 219 13.47 16.87 0.91
N ILE A 220 13.40 16.75 -0.42
CA ILE A 220 14.46 17.12 -1.38
C ILE A 220 14.01 18.18 -2.38
#